data_AF-A0A9E4HE32-F1
#
_entry.id   AF-A0A9E4HE32-F1
#
_cell.length_a   1.000
_cell.length_b   1.000
_cell.length_c   1.000
_cell.angle_alpha   90.00
_cell.angle_beta   90.00
_cell.angle_gamma   90.00
#
_symmetry.space_group_name_H-M   'P 1'
#
loop_
_entity.id
_entity.type
_entity.pdbx_description
1 polymer ?
#
loop_
_entity_poly.entity_id
_entity_poly.type
_entity_poly.pdbx_seq_one_letter_code
_entity_poly.pdbx_strand_id
1 'polypeptide(L)' 'MGGAIAIRLRGLIREVCLANEIQIVQGHISKDHVYLLISYSPRLSVSKIVAKLSTKQRGIFPIRGL' A
#
# COMPACT_ATOMS: atom_id res chain seq x y z
N MET A 1 -13.23 -2.09 16.44
CA MET A 1 -13.75 -1.33 15.27
C MET A 1 -12.66 -0.82 14.29
N GLY A 2 -11.44 -1.38 14.26
CA GLY A 2 -10.39 -0.97 13.29
C GLY A 2 -10.13 -1.94 12.13
N GLY A 3 -10.80 -3.10 12.11
CA GLY A 3 -10.46 -4.21 11.20
C GLY A 3 -10.72 -3.93 9.72
N ALA A 4 -11.84 -3.28 9.38
CA ALA A 4 -12.22 -3.04 7.99
C ALA A 4 -11.23 -2.11 7.25
N ILE A 5 -10.68 -1.12 7.96
CA ILE A 5 -9.69 -0.18 7.41
C ILE A 5 -8.37 -0.92 7.17
N ALA A 6 -7.92 -1.72 8.13
CA ALA A 6 -6.69 -2.51 7.99
C ALA A 6 -6.78 -3.54 6.84
N ILE A 7 -7.94 -4.17 6.67
CA ILE A 7 -8.20 -5.12 5.57
C ILE A 7 -8.13 -4.40 4.21
N ARG A 8 -8.82 -3.25 4.07
CA ARG A 8 -8.77 -2.44 2.85
C ARG A 8 -7.36 -1.95 2.54
N LEU A 9 -6.65 -1.45 3.56
CA LEU A 9 -5.28 -0.96 3.41
C LEU A 9 -4.33 -2.07 2.96
N ARG A 10 -4.46 -3.28 3.50
CA ARG A 10 -3.68 -4.44 3.03
C ARG A 10 -3.93 -4.76 1.56
N GLY A 11 -5.18 -4.66 1.10
CA GLY A 11 -5.52 -4.86 -0.32
C GLY A 11 -4.81 -3.84 -1.22
N LEU A 12 -4.92 -2.56 -0.87
CA LEU A 12 -4.30 -1.47 -1.61
C LEU A 12 -2.77 -1.58 -1.64
N ILE A 13 -2.13 -1.82 -0.48
CA ILE A 13 -0.68 -1.97 -0.41
C ILE A 13 -0.20 -3.13 -1.28
N ARG A 14 -0.92 -4.27 -1.29
CA ARG A 14 -0.58 -5.41 -2.15
C ARG A 14 -0.69 -5.07 -3.63
N GLU A 15 -1.76 -4.40 -4.05
CA GLU A 15 -1.96 -4.01 -5.44
C GLU A 15 -0.85 -3.05 -5.91
N VAL A 16 -0.54 -2.04 -5.10
CA VAL A 16 0.55 -1.10 -5.37
C VAL A 16 1.89 -1.82 -5.42
N CYS A 17 2.17 -2.74 -4.50
CA CYS A 17 3.41 -3.51 -4.51
C CYS A 17 3.53 -4.43 -5.74
N LEU A 18 2.46 -5.12 -6.12
CA LEU A 18 2.40 -5.94 -7.34
C LEU A 18 2.66 -5.12 -8.59
N ALA A 19 2.02 -3.96 -8.72
CA ALA A 19 2.20 -3.07 -9.87
C ALA A 19 3.60 -2.45 -9.98
N ASN A 20 4.43 -2.57 -8.94
CA ASN A 20 5.76 -1.97 -8.89
C ASN A 20 6.88 -3.01 -8.68
N GLU A 21 6.58 -4.30 -8.79
CA GLU A 21 7.53 -5.39 -8.56
C GLU A 21 8.21 -5.31 -7.18
N ILE A 22 7.47 -4.82 -6.18
CA ILE A 22 7.94 -4.69 -4.79
C ILE A 22 7.48 -5.92 -4.01
N GLN A 23 8.40 -6.57 -3.32
CA GLN A 23 8.06 -7.67 -2.41
C GLN A 23 7.90 -7.17 -0.98
N ILE A 24 6.78 -7.51 -0.35
CA ILE A 24 6.53 -7.21 1.06
C ILE A 24 7.11 -8.34 1.89
N VAL A 25 8.11 -8.04 2.71
CA VAL A 25 8.74 -9.01 3.61
C VAL A 25 7.96 -9.08 4.93
N GLN A 26 7.62 -7.93 5.50
CA GLN A 26 6.85 -7.84 6.74
C GLN A 26 6.04 -6.54 6.78
N GLY A 27 4.91 -6.54 7.48
CA GLY A 27 4.09 -5.34 7.61
C GLY A 27 3.21 -5.33 8.86
N HIS A 28 3.23 -4.22 9.59
CA HIS A 28 2.40 -3.97 10.77
C HIS A 28 1.56 -2.70 10.56
N ILE A 29 0.25 -2.82 10.77
CA ILE A 29 -0.69 -1.71 10.63
C ILE A 29 -1.29 -1.44 12.01
N SER A 30 -0.89 -0.32 12.60
CA SER A 30 -1.51 0.24 13.80
C SER A 30 -2.51 1.32 13.40
N LYS A 31 -3.31 1.79 14.35
CA LYS A 31 -4.28 2.88 14.11
C LYS A 31 -3.62 4.19 13.66
N ASP A 32 -2.49 4.53 14.26
CA ASP A 32 -1.81 5.80 14.01
C ASP A 32 -0.62 5.66 13.03
N HIS A 33 -0.06 4.46 12.91
CA HIS A 33 1.18 4.23 12.16
C HIS A 33 1.18 2.91 11.40
N VAL A 34 1.84 2.90 10.25
CA VAL A 34 2.03 1.71 9.42
C VAL A 34 3.51 1.48 9.21
N TYR A 35 4.01 0.31 9.62
CA TYR A 35 5.36 -0.15 9.36
C TYR A 35 5.31 -1.17 8.23
N LEU A 36 6.06 -0.92 7.16
CA LEU A 36 6.16 -1.85 6.03
C LEU A 36 7.64 -2.10 5.73
N LEU A 37 8.04 -3.37 5.81
CA LEU A 37 9.34 -3.85 5.40
C LEU A 37 9.20 -4.41 3.98
N ILE A 38 9.82 -3.73 3.02
CA ILE A 38 9.75 -4.06 1.61
C ILE A 38 11.14 -4.31 1.04
N SER A 39 11.22 -5.29 0.14
CA SER A 39 12.34 -5.54 -0.74
C SER A 39 11.98 -5.03 -2.14
N TYR A 40 12.82 -4.18 -2.71
CA TYR A 40 12.59 -3.57 -4.02
C TYR A 40 13.91 -3.52 -4.80
N SER A 41 13.82 -3.47 -6.13
CA SER A 41 15.00 -3.35 -6.98
C SER A 41 15.65 -1.96 -6.80
N PRO A 42 17.00 -1.85 -6.69
CA PRO A 42 17.70 -0.57 -6.54
C PRO A 42 17.52 0.40 -7.72
N ARG A 43 16.93 -0.07 -8.83
CA ARG A 43 16.52 0.77 -9.97
C ARG A 43 15.35 1.71 -9.64
N LEU A 44 14.58 1.41 -8.60
CA LEU A 44 13.45 2.23 -8.17
C LEU A 44 13.88 3.18 -7.03
N SER A 45 13.60 4.47 -7.20
CA SER A 45 13.86 5.47 -6.18
C SER A 45 12.88 5.33 -5.00
N VAL A 46 13.40 5.36 -3.78
CA VAL A 46 12.62 5.33 -2.53
C VAL A 46 11.52 6.39 -2.54
N SER A 47 11.83 7.62 -2.96
CA SER A 47 10.85 8.70 -3.02
C SER A 47 9.69 8.40 -3.95
N LYS A 48 9.94 7.69 -5.07
CA LYS A 48 8.88 7.24 -5.99
C LYS A 48 8.04 6.13 -5.37
N ILE A 49 8.66 5.21 -4.62
CA ILE A 49 7.95 4.13 -3.91
C ILE A 49 7.04 4.71 -2.83
N VAL A 50 7.59 5.56 -1.96
CA VAL A 50 6.83 6.25 -0.91
C VAL A 50 5.77 7.14 -1.53
N ALA A 51 6.07 7.83 -2.63
CA ALA A 51 5.04 8.54 -3.37
C ALA A 51 3.95 7.57 -3.84
N LYS A 52 4.23 6.42 -4.43
CA LYS A 52 3.15 5.48 -4.83
C LYS A 52 2.37 4.89 -3.66
N LEU A 53 3.00 4.71 -2.50
CA LEU A 53 2.34 4.25 -1.27
C LEU A 53 1.51 5.36 -0.59
N SER A 54 1.97 6.61 -0.67
CA SER A 54 1.36 7.80 -0.02
C SER A 54 0.42 8.58 -0.96
N THR A 55 0.60 8.46 -2.27
CA THR A 55 -0.02 9.35 -3.26
C THR A 55 -1.34 8.78 -3.75
N LYS A 56 -2.39 9.33 -3.11
CA LYS A 56 -3.49 10.08 -3.75
C LYS A 56 -4.26 9.29 -4.81
N GLN A 57 -5.31 8.59 -4.37
CA GLN A 57 -6.43 8.22 -5.24
C GLN A 57 -7.06 9.50 -5.83
N ARG A 58 -6.56 9.94 -6.98
CA ARG A 58 -7.20 10.95 -7.81
C ARG A 58 -8.01 10.21 -8.86
N GLY A 59 -9.22 9.81 -8.49
CA GLY A 59 -10.12 9.07 -9.35
C GLY A 59 -10.96 8.07 -8.58
N ILE A 60 -12.20 8.47 -8.29
CA ILE A 60 -13.41 7.64 -8.25
C ILE A 60 -13.08 6.14 -8.13
N PHE A 61 -12.92 5.64 -6.91
CA PHE A 61 -13.02 4.20 -6.69
C PHE A 61 -14.50 3.87 -6.90
N PRO A 62 -14.88 3.10 -7.93
CA PRO A 62 -16.25 2.66 -8.03
C PRO A 62 -16.50 1.80 -6.80
N ILE A 63 -17.33 2.29 -5.90
CA ILE A 63 -18.29 1.46 -5.16
C ILE A 63 -19.18 0.76 -6.20
N ARG A 64 -18.61 -0.11 -7.03
CA ARG A 64 -19.36 -1.12 -7.75
C ARG A 64 -19.58 -2.25 -6.77
N GLY A 65 -20.86 -2.54 -6.61
CA GLY A 65 -21.42 -3.28 -5.50
C GLY A 65 -20.76 -4.64 -5.29
N LEU A 66 -20.58 -4.93 -4.02
CA LEU A 66 -21.31 -6.03 -3.40
C LEU A 66 -21.72 -5.59 -2.00
#